data_AF-A0A101SJW6-F1
#
_entry.id   AF-A0A101SJW6-F1
#
_cell.length_a   1.000
_cell.length_b   1.000
_cell.length_c   1.000
_cell.angle_alpha   90.00
_cell.angle_beta   90.00
_cell.angle_gamma   90.00
#
_symmetry.space_group_name_H-M   'P 1'
#
loop_
_entity.id
_entity.type
_entity.pdbx_description
1 polymer ?
#
loop_
_entity_poly.entity_id
_entity_poly.type
_entity_poly.pdbx_seq_one_letter_code
_entity_poly.pdbx_strand_id
1 'polypeptide(L)'
;MLRTITVGIDGSPESRAAAEWAAREAQLRDLPLKIVHVWQPVPEPMAQDPLLGAETQQHWTERIPREAAEGIGRRHRGVEVVREQLSGYPGDALAEAAKSAELLVLGSRGLGGLGGFLIGSIGLSVVAHAERPVVLVRARETATDEHEPDPFGTPSAATPFRPVVLGLDVEHPDETLLAFAFDAAERRATSLRVVHGWNPPPYYAYGTPANPALHEALALSEAEALTGVLRPWRKKHPDVEVVEESRYGSAAVHVVDASHEASLVVVGRRIRRSPFGTHIGHVTHAVLHHATAPVAVVPHD
;
A
#
# COMPACT_ATOMS: atom_id res chain seq x y z
N MET A 1 18.63 13.85 -7.53
CA MET A 1 18.91 12.82 -6.50
C MET A 1 18.31 11.52 -6.99
N LEU A 2 18.97 10.39 -6.72
CA LEU A 2 18.37 9.07 -6.96
C LEU A 2 17.16 8.91 -6.03
N ARG A 3 16.06 8.39 -6.56
CA ARG A 3 14.88 8.08 -5.74
C ARG A 3 15.16 6.81 -4.93
N THR A 4 14.59 6.72 -3.73
CA THR A 4 14.78 5.59 -2.83
C THR A 4 13.47 4.89 -2.54
N ILE A 5 13.51 3.59 -2.23
CA ILE A 5 12.43 2.97 -1.47
C ILE A 5 12.66 3.33 -0.02
N THR A 6 11.75 4.08 0.59
CA THR A 6 11.91 4.53 1.97
C THR A 6 11.05 3.68 2.89
N VAL A 7 11.58 3.26 4.04
CA VAL A 7 10.80 2.54 5.06
C VAL A 7 10.92 3.22 6.41
N GLY A 8 9.78 3.46 7.06
CA GLY A 8 9.72 3.94 8.43
C GLY A 8 9.83 2.78 9.42
N ILE A 9 10.74 2.87 10.38
CA ILE A 9 10.93 1.84 11.41
C ILE A 9 10.85 2.39 12.82
N ASP A 10 10.32 1.57 13.72
CA ASP A 10 10.16 1.84 15.16
C ASP A 10 10.57 0.64 16.04
N GLY A 11 11.07 -0.44 15.42
CA GLY A 11 11.46 -1.67 16.11
C GLY A 11 10.31 -2.63 16.44
N SER A 12 9.07 -2.34 16.02
CA SER A 12 7.93 -3.25 16.10
C SER A 12 8.05 -4.43 15.10
N PRO A 13 7.35 -5.55 15.32
CA PRO A 13 7.23 -6.61 14.31
C PRO A 13 6.68 -6.11 12.98
N GLU A 14 5.71 -5.19 13.01
CA GLU A 14 5.10 -4.56 11.84
C GLU A 14 6.12 -3.81 11.00
N SER A 15 6.98 -2.99 11.64
CA SER A 15 8.00 -2.25 10.90
C SER A 15 9.14 -3.13 10.38
N ARG A 16 9.43 -4.25 11.05
CA ARG A 16 10.37 -5.25 10.52
C ARG A 16 9.83 -5.93 9.26
N ALA A 17 8.56 -6.33 9.25
CA ALA A 17 7.93 -6.88 8.04
C ALA A 17 7.91 -5.85 6.90
N ALA A 18 7.58 -4.59 7.22
CA ALA A 18 7.67 -3.49 6.26
C ALA A 18 9.07 -3.31 5.68
N ALA A 19 10.13 -3.44 6.50
CA ALA A 19 11.50 -3.36 6.02
C ALA A 19 11.89 -4.53 5.10
N GLU A 20 11.44 -5.74 5.40
CA GLU A 20 11.63 -6.91 4.53
C GLU A 20 10.92 -6.74 3.18
N TRP A 21 9.66 -6.29 3.20
CA TRP A 21 8.90 -6.03 1.99
C TRP A 21 9.54 -4.91 1.16
N ALA A 22 9.92 -3.80 1.83
CA ALA A 22 10.59 -2.67 1.18
C ALA A 22 11.93 -3.06 0.54
N ALA A 23 12.68 -3.98 1.15
CA ALA A 23 13.92 -4.50 0.58
C ALA A 23 13.67 -5.34 -0.69
N ARG A 24 12.62 -6.17 -0.72
CA ARG A 24 12.21 -6.89 -1.94
C ARG A 24 11.76 -5.92 -3.02
N GLU A 25 10.97 -4.92 -2.68
CA GLU A 25 10.53 -3.90 -3.63
C GLU A 25 11.70 -3.06 -4.18
N ALA A 26 12.71 -2.77 -3.34
CA ALA A 26 13.95 -2.11 -3.74
C ALA A 26 14.74 -2.94 -4.76
N GLN A 27 14.80 -4.27 -4.61
CA GLN A 27 15.39 -5.17 -5.62
C GLN A 27 14.62 -5.16 -6.93
N LEU A 28 13.29 -5.29 -6.87
CA LEU A 28 12.42 -5.25 -8.07
C LEU A 28 12.53 -3.92 -8.84
N ARG A 29 12.87 -2.84 -8.12
CA ARG A 29 13.00 -1.49 -8.69
C ARG A 29 14.42 -1.09 -9.06
N ASP A 30 15.42 -1.89 -8.68
CA ASP A 30 16.85 -1.52 -8.77
C ASP A 30 17.12 -0.14 -8.13
N LEU A 31 16.54 0.07 -6.94
CA LEU A 31 16.67 1.32 -6.18
C LEU A 31 17.29 1.05 -4.79
N PRO A 32 18.01 2.00 -4.21
CA PRO A 32 18.48 1.89 -2.84
C PRO A 32 17.31 1.91 -1.84
N LEU A 33 17.48 1.19 -0.73
CA LEU A 33 16.57 1.19 0.41
C LEU A 33 17.04 2.23 1.44
N LYS A 34 16.18 3.20 1.76
CA LYS A 34 16.39 4.18 2.82
C LYS A 34 15.58 3.81 4.06
N ILE A 35 16.27 3.46 5.13
CA ILE A 35 15.66 3.17 6.43
C ILE A 35 15.60 4.45 7.25
N VAL A 36 14.39 4.89 7.60
CA VAL A 36 14.12 6.10 8.38
C VAL A 36 13.59 5.72 9.76
N HIS A 37 14.25 6.20 10.80
CA HIS A 37 13.74 6.14 12.17
C HIS A 37 13.46 7.55 12.67
N VAL A 38 12.21 7.83 13.08
CA VAL A 38 11.84 9.12 13.67
C VAL A 38 11.77 8.98 15.18
N TRP A 39 12.53 9.80 15.90
CA TRP A 39 12.43 9.90 17.34
C TRP A 39 11.74 11.20 17.73
N GLN A 40 10.84 11.11 18.71
CA GLN A 40 10.17 12.28 19.25
C GLN A 40 10.95 12.80 20.47
N PRO A 41 11.42 14.06 20.47
CA PRO A 41 12.08 14.62 21.64
C PRO A 41 11.12 14.65 22.83
N VAL A 42 11.58 14.13 23.96
CA VAL A 42 10.86 14.24 25.23
C VAL A 42 10.92 15.69 25.70
N PRO A 43 9.81 16.31 26.15
CA PRO A 43 9.83 17.69 26.66
C PRO A 43 10.84 17.88 27.80
N GLU A 44 11.49 19.04 27.84
CA GLU A 44 12.58 19.39 28.78
C GLU A 44 12.34 19.06 30.27
N PRO A 45 11.15 19.23 30.88
CA PRO A 45 10.95 18.87 32.28
C PRO A 45 11.03 17.36 32.56
N MET A 46 10.85 16.51 31.54
CA MET A 46 10.98 15.05 31.65
C MET A 46 12.36 14.55 31.18
N ALA A 47 13.05 15.31 30.34
CA ALA A 47 14.41 14.98 29.86
C ALA A 47 15.52 15.21 30.92
N GLN A 48 15.21 15.93 32.00
CA GLN A 48 16.11 16.15 33.14
C GLN A 48 16.01 15.08 34.24
N ASP A 49 15.17 14.04 34.06
CA ASP A 49 15.09 12.93 35.01
C ASP A 49 16.39 12.07 34.96
N PRO A 50 17.17 11.96 36.05
CA PRO A 50 18.39 11.15 36.09
C PRO A 50 18.20 9.67 35.75
N LEU A 51 16.95 9.15 35.80
CA LEU A 51 16.62 7.78 35.40
C LEU A 51 16.60 7.57 33.87
N LEU A 52 16.49 8.65 33.08
CA LEU A 52 16.48 8.64 31.62
C LEU A 52 17.81 9.19 31.08
N GLY A 53 18.94 8.64 31.54
CA GLY A 53 20.27 9.09 31.12
C GLY A 53 20.41 9.25 29.60
N ALA A 54 20.99 10.37 29.16
CA ALA A 54 21.15 10.73 27.75
C ALA A 54 21.87 9.64 26.92
N GLU A 55 22.78 8.89 27.53
CA GLU A 55 23.43 7.73 26.91
C GLU A 55 22.46 6.60 26.58
N THR A 56 21.48 6.32 27.45
CA THR A 56 20.48 5.26 27.22
C THR A 56 19.58 5.62 26.04
N GLN A 57 19.12 6.87 25.93
CA GLN A 57 18.30 7.35 24.82
C GLN A 57 19.03 7.24 23.47
N GLN A 58 20.27 7.75 23.37
CA GLN A 58 21.06 7.67 22.12
C GLN A 58 21.38 6.22 21.73
N HIS A 59 21.70 5.35 22.69
CA HIS A 59 22.01 3.94 22.42
C HIS A 59 20.81 3.19 21.83
N TRP A 60 19.58 3.45 22.31
CA TRP A 60 18.38 2.82 21.74
C TRP A 60 17.99 3.40 20.38
N THR A 61 18.19 4.71 20.17
CA THR A 61 17.73 5.41 18.96
C THR A 61 18.56 5.05 17.73
N GLU A 62 19.86 4.79 17.91
CA GLU A 62 20.73 4.34 16.80
C GLU A 62 20.72 2.83 16.58
N ARG A 63 20.45 2.06 17.64
CA ARG A 63 20.52 0.60 17.59
C ARG A 63 19.46 0.00 16.69
N ILE A 64 18.21 0.48 16.78
CA ILE A 64 17.09 -0.02 15.95
C ILE A 64 17.39 0.12 14.44
N PRO A 65 17.71 1.31 13.89
CA PRO A 65 18.03 1.45 12.47
C PRO A 65 19.32 0.75 12.05
N ARG A 66 20.31 0.64 12.95
CA ARG A 66 21.54 -0.10 12.69
C ARG A 66 21.29 -1.60 12.54
N GLU A 67 20.63 -2.21 13.52
CA GLU A 67 20.30 -3.64 13.50
C GLU A 67 19.38 -4.00 12.32
N ALA A 68 18.41 -3.12 12.01
CA ALA A 68 17.55 -3.29 10.84
C ALA A 68 18.36 -3.27 9.54
N ALA A 69 19.22 -2.26 9.34
CA ALA A 69 20.04 -2.17 8.13
C ALA A 69 21.02 -3.35 7.98
N GLU A 70 21.68 -3.77 9.07
CA GLU A 70 22.58 -4.92 9.06
C GLU A 70 21.83 -6.24 8.82
N GLY A 71 20.62 -6.38 9.35
CA GLY A 71 19.75 -7.53 9.09
C GLY A 71 19.34 -7.60 7.63
N ILE A 72 18.85 -6.48 7.09
CA ILE A 72 18.40 -6.37 5.69
C ILE A 72 19.57 -6.58 4.73
N GLY A 73 20.69 -5.87 4.91
CA GLY A 73 21.85 -5.99 4.02
C GLY A 73 22.45 -7.40 3.96
N ARG A 74 22.29 -8.20 5.03
CA ARG A 74 22.69 -9.62 5.03
C ARG A 74 21.73 -10.52 4.25
N ARG A 75 20.42 -10.28 4.38
CA ARG A 75 19.36 -11.09 3.72
C ARG A 75 19.16 -10.72 2.26
N HIS A 76 19.34 -9.45 1.93
CA HIS A 76 19.03 -8.84 0.62
C HIS A 76 20.31 -8.35 -0.05
N ARG A 77 21.17 -9.30 -0.43
CA ARG A 77 22.45 -8.98 -1.09
C ARG A 77 22.18 -8.27 -2.42
N GLY A 78 22.83 -7.11 -2.61
CA GLY A 78 22.67 -6.29 -3.81
C GLY A 78 21.83 -5.03 -3.60
N VAL A 79 21.09 -4.92 -2.48
CA VAL A 79 20.40 -3.67 -2.13
C VAL A 79 21.34 -2.76 -1.36
N GLU A 80 21.59 -1.56 -1.90
CA GLU A 80 22.24 -0.49 -1.14
C GLU A 80 21.30 -0.01 -0.03
N VAL A 81 21.72 -0.15 1.23
CA VAL A 81 20.92 0.26 2.39
C VAL A 81 21.51 1.53 3.00
N VAL A 82 20.75 2.61 2.95
CA VAL A 82 21.06 3.89 3.58
C VAL A 82 20.20 4.06 4.83
N ARG A 83 20.74 4.71 5.86
CA ARG A 83 20.03 4.97 7.12
C ARG A 83 19.91 6.48 7.32
N GLU A 84 18.77 6.91 7.83
CA GLU A 84 18.53 8.28 8.26
C GLU A 84 17.76 8.29 9.57
N GLN A 85 18.15 9.21 10.45
CA GLN A 85 17.48 9.42 11.72
C GLN A 85 16.92 10.84 11.72
N LEU A 86 15.62 10.96 11.96
CA LEU A 86 14.91 12.23 11.96
C LEU A 86 14.37 12.49 13.37
N SER A 87 14.24 13.77 13.72
CA SER A 87 13.58 14.20 14.95
C SER A 87 12.25 14.90 14.64
N GLY A 88 11.27 14.76 15.52
CA GLY A 88 9.99 15.48 15.43
C GLY A 88 8.78 14.56 15.60
N TYR A 89 7.63 15.00 15.09
CA TYR A 89 6.42 14.19 15.08
C TYR A 89 6.52 13.13 13.96
N PRO A 90 6.39 11.81 14.25
CA PRO A 90 6.62 10.76 13.27
C PRO A 90 5.78 10.88 11.99
N GLY A 91 4.50 11.27 12.10
CA GLY A 91 3.63 11.43 10.93
C GLY A 91 4.16 12.48 9.95
N ASP A 92 4.55 13.64 10.46
CA ASP A 92 5.00 14.77 9.65
C ASP A 92 6.39 14.51 9.05
N ALA A 93 7.31 13.99 9.87
CA ALA A 93 8.67 13.67 9.42
C ALA A 93 8.68 12.57 8.35
N LEU A 94 7.83 11.54 8.49
CA LEU A 94 7.70 10.48 7.48
C LEU A 94 7.02 10.98 6.21
N ALA A 95 5.98 11.82 6.32
CA ALA A 95 5.33 12.44 5.16
C ALA A 95 6.30 13.35 4.38
N GLU A 96 7.17 14.09 5.08
CA GLU A 96 8.22 14.89 4.46
C GLU A 96 9.27 14.00 3.78
N ALA A 97 9.74 12.96 4.46
CA ALA A 97 10.70 12.00 3.90
C ALA A 97 10.15 11.33 2.62
N ALA A 98 8.84 11.06 2.57
CA ALA A 98 8.16 10.47 1.43
C ALA A 98 8.32 11.30 0.15
N LYS A 99 8.42 12.64 0.22
CA LYS A 99 8.56 13.52 -0.96
C LYS A 99 9.78 13.19 -1.83
N SER A 100 10.86 12.74 -1.19
CA SER A 100 12.10 12.32 -1.86
C SER A 100 12.10 10.86 -2.30
N ALA A 101 11.10 10.08 -1.88
CA ALA A 101 11.01 8.65 -2.13
C ALA A 101 10.35 8.33 -3.48
N GLU A 102 10.67 7.17 -4.02
CA GLU A 102 9.82 6.53 -5.04
C GLU A 102 8.50 6.10 -4.41
N LEU A 103 8.58 5.44 -3.25
CA LEU A 103 7.45 5.13 -2.37
C LEU A 103 7.93 5.01 -0.92
N LEU A 104 7.01 5.23 0.03
CA LEU A 104 7.23 5.06 1.45
C LEU A 104 6.53 3.78 1.94
N VAL A 105 7.21 2.95 2.71
CA VAL A 105 6.66 1.72 3.30
C VAL A 105 6.54 1.89 4.82
N LEU A 106 5.40 1.50 5.37
CA LEU A 106 5.15 1.51 6.81
C LEU A 106 4.53 0.20 7.27
N GLY A 107 4.85 -0.19 8.51
CA GLY A 107 4.16 -1.28 9.20
C GLY A 107 2.74 -0.87 9.61
N SER A 108 1.82 -1.83 9.54
CA SER A 108 0.44 -1.72 10.00
C SER A 108 0.13 -2.84 10.99
N ARG A 109 -0.55 -2.48 12.09
CA ARG A 109 -0.88 -3.41 13.17
C ARG A 109 -2.09 -4.24 12.81
N GLY A 110 -2.00 -5.55 13.06
CA GLY A 110 -3.16 -6.44 13.09
C GLY A 110 -3.71 -6.56 14.51
N LEU A 111 -5.03 -6.55 14.65
CA LEU A 111 -5.67 -7.17 15.81
C LEU A 111 -5.69 -8.68 15.50
N GLY A 112 -5.11 -9.53 16.36
CA GLY A 112 -5.05 -10.97 16.09
C GLY A 112 -6.45 -11.58 15.86
N GLY A 113 -6.58 -12.46 14.87
CA GLY A 113 -7.84 -13.17 14.54
C GLY A 113 -8.60 -12.56 13.35
N LEU A 114 -9.62 -13.28 12.86
CA LEU A 114 -10.40 -13.03 11.62
C LEU A 114 -11.26 -11.73 11.61
N GLY A 115 -10.82 -10.63 12.24
CA GLY A 115 -11.70 -9.53 12.65
C GLY A 115 -11.33 -8.10 12.24
N GLY A 116 -10.41 -7.91 11.29
CA GLY A 116 -10.04 -6.58 10.78
C GLY A 116 -8.81 -5.97 11.45
N PHE A 117 -8.20 -5.03 10.75
CA PHE A 117 -6.88 -4.46 11.01
C PHE A 117 -7.03 -3.02 11.47
N LEU A 118 -6.07 -2.47 12.22
CA LEU A 118 -6.06 -1.07 12.61
C LEU A 118 -4.82 -0.41 12.04
N ILE A 119 -5.05 0.51 11.10
CA ILE A 119 -4.02 1.45 10.69
C ILE A 119 -3.67 2.29 11.93
N GLY A 120 -2.39 2.32 12.31
CA GLY A 120 -1.95 3.19 13.38
C GLY A 120 -2.15 4.67 13.01
N SER A 121 -2.30 5.54 14.01
CA SER A 121 -2.44 6.98 13.81
C SER A 121 -1.33 7.58 12.93
N ILE A 122 -0.09 7.08 13.06
CA ILE A 122 1.04 7.50 12.22
C ILE A 122 0.80 7.10 10.75
N GLY A 123 0.47 5.85 10.48
CA GLY A 123 0.21 5.37 9.11
C GLY A 123 -0.95 6.11 8.46
N LEU A 124 -2.03 6.36 9.20
CA LEU A 124 -3.17 7.11 8.70
C LEU A 124 -2.81 8.57 8.40
N SER A 125 -2.05 9.21 9.30
CA SER A 125 -1.56 10.58 9.09
C SER A 125 -0.67 10.66 7.86
N VAL A 126 0.28 9.73 7.70
CA VAL A 126 1.17 9.69 6.54
C VAL A 126 0.38 9.49 5.25
N VAL A 127 -0.52 8.51 5.18
CA VAL A 127 -1.36 8.28 3.99
C VAL A 127 -2.17 9.54 3.64
N ALA A 128 -2.69 10.24 4.65
CA ALA A 128 -3.50 11.43 4.46
C ALA A 128 -2.70 12.63 3.87
N HIS A 129 -1.41 12.73 4.17
CA HIS A 129 -0.57 13.88 3.80
C HIS A 129 0.49 13.60 2.75
N ALA A 130 0.86 12.34 2.49
CA ALA A 130 1.93 12.00 1.56
C ALA A 130 1.55 12.32 0.11
N GLU A 131 2.48 12.95 -0.60
CA GLU A 131 2.39 13.29 -2.03
C GLU A 131 2.96 12.18 -2.93
N ARG A 132 3.48 11.11 -2.32
CA ARG A 132 4.06 9.94 -3.00
C ARG A 132 3.38 8.67 -2.51
N PRO A 133 3.43 7.56 -3.29
CA PRO A 133 2.78 6.31 -2.89
C PRO A 133 3.24 5.84 -1.50
N VAL A 134 2.28 5.39 -0.69
CA VAL A 134 2.54 4.83 0.63
C VAL A 134 2.06 3.39 0.66
N VAL A 135 2.93 2.46 1.00
CA VAL A 135 2.62 1.03 1.12
C VAL A 135 2.52 0.63 2.58
N LEU A 136 1.41 -0.01 2.95
CA LEU A 136 1.15 -0.48 4.29
C LEU A 136 1.32 -2.00 4.30
N VAL A 137 2.26 -2.47 5.12
CA VAL A 137 2.65 -3.88 5.23
C VAL A 137 2.28 -4.41 6.61
N ARG A 138 1.84 -5.66 6.71
CA ARG A 138 1.38 -6.25 7.98
C ARG A 138 2.49 -7.00 8.68
N ALA A 139 2.47 -7.07 10.01
CA ALA A 139 3.50 -7.74 10.81
C ALA A 139 3.81 -9.21 10.45
N ARG A 140 2.85 -9.91 9.87
CA ARG A 140 3.00 -11.33 9.49
C ARG A 140 3.20 -11.53 7.99
N GLU A 141 3.35 -10.44 7.25
CA GLU A 141 3.65 -10.52 5.83
C GLU A 141 5.04 -11.13 5.63
N THR A 142 5.10 -12.07 4.70
CA THR A 142 6.30 -12.79 4.33
C THR A 142 6.39 -12.89 2.81
N ALA A 143 7.60 -13.13 2.30
CA ALA A 143 7.82 -13.29 0.87
C ALA A 143 6.94 -14.37 0.23
N THR A 144 6.52 -15.41 0.97
CA THR A 144 5.64 -16.46 0.41
C THR A 144 4.21 -15.99 0.20
N ASP A 145 3.77 -14.93 0.89
CA ASP A 145 2.40 -14.40 0.77
C ASP A 145 2.18 -13.67 -0.56
N GLU A 146 3.25 -13.14 -1.16
CA GLU A 146 3.22 -12.47 -2.48
C GLU A 146 3.10 -13.47 -3.64
N HIS A 147 3.25 -14.77 -3.39
CA HIS A 147 3.40 -15.80 -4.41
C HIS A 147 2.28 -16.85 -4.34
N GLU A 148 2.06 -17.54 -5.45
CA GLU A 148 1.12 -18.66 -5.50
C GLU A 148 1.64 -19.82 -4.64
N PRO A 149 0.77 -20.62 -4.00
CA PRO A 149 1.23 -21.85 -3.37
C PRO A 149 1.82 -22.80 -4.41
N ASP A 150 2.72 -23.68 -3.99
CA ASP A 150 3.23 -24.74 -4.86
C ASP A 150 2.11 -25.73 -5.27
N PRO A 151 2.36 -26.66 -6.21
CA PRO A 151 1.35 -27.63 -6.66
C PRO A 151 0.77 -28.53 -5.55
N PHE A 152 1.38 -28.55 -4.37
CA PHE A 152 0.91 -29.30 -3.19
C PHE A 152 0.17 -28.41 -2.18
N GLY A 153 -0.02 -27.11 -2.48
CA GLY A 153 -0.67 -26.14 -1.61
C GLY A 153 0.24 -25.53 -0.55
N THR A 154 1.57 -25.71 -0.65
CA THR A 154 2.53 -25.20 0.33
C THR A 154 2.95 -23.78 -0.03
N PRO A 155 2.97 -22.83 0.93
CA PRO A 155 3.51 -21.48 0.69
C PRO A 155 4.96 -21.53 0.20
N SER A 156 5.26 -20.86 -0.90
CA SER A 156 6.58 -20.84 -1.53
C SER A 156 6.84 -19.47 -2.15
N ALA A 157 8.08 -18.99 -2.06
CA ALA A 157 8.52 -17.75 -2.72
C ALA A 157 9.21 -18.03 -4.07
N ALA A 158 9.25 -19.30 -4.50
CA ALA A 158 9.87 -19.73 -5.76
C ALA A 158 8.85 -19.91 -6.90
N THR A 159 7.57 -19.85 -6.58
CA THR A 159 6.44 -19.85 -7.52
C THR A 159 6.26 -18.46 -8.13
N PRO A 160 5.39 -18.27 -9.14
CA PRO A 160 5.07 -16.94 -9.65
C PRO A 160 4.41 -16.04 -8.60
N PHE A 161 4.52 -14.72 -8.80
CA PHE A 161 3.77 -13.74 -8.02
C PHE A 161 2.28 -13.89 -8.28
N ARG A 162 1.50 -13.77 -7.21
CA ARG A 162 0.06 -13.51 -7.29
C ARG A 162 -0.22 -12.22 -8.07
N PRO A 163 -1.42 -12.04 -8.63
CA PRO A 163 -1.77 -10.82 -9.35
C PRO A 163 -1.65 -9.56 -8.50
N VAL A 164 -1.37 -8.43 -9.16
CA VAL A 164 -1.59 -7.10 -8.57
C VAL A 164 -3.07 -6.78 -8.72
N VAL A 165 -3.71 -6.32 -7.65
CA VAL A 165 -5.12 -5.90 -7.67
C VAL A 165 -5.21 -4.38 -7.67
N LEU A 166 -5.95 -3.80 -8.62
CA LEU A 166 -6.24 -2.37 -8.68
C LEU A 166 -7.73 -2.11 -8.45
N GLY A 167 -8.06 -1.32 -7.43
CA GLY A 167 -9.39 -0.73 -7.30
C GLY A 167 -9.50 0.53 -8.17
N LEU A 168 -10.38 0.52 -9.18
CA LEU A 168 -10.52 1.62 -10.13
C LEU A 168 -11.92 2.26 -10.10
N ASP A 169 -11.93 3.58 -9.97
CA ASP A 169 -13.09 4.42 -10.24
C ASP A 169 -13.08 4.79 -11.74
N VAL A 170 -14.02 4.23 -12.51
CA VAL A 170 -14.12 4.48 -13.96
C VAL A 170 -14.75 5.85 -14.28
N GLU A 171 -15.44 6.47 -13.33
CA GLU A 171 -15.99 7.82 -13.50
C GLU A 171 -14.88 8.88 -13.45
N HIS A 172 -13.85 8.62 -12.64
CA HIS A 172 -12.71 9.53 -12.45
C HIS A 172 -11.39 8.76 -12.54
N PRO A 173 -11.04 8.21 -13.72
CA PRO A 173 -9.81 7.47 -13.89
C PRO A 173 -8.61 8.41 -13.76
N ASP A 174 -7.59 7.97 -13.03
CA ASP A 174 -6.35 8.72 -12.84
C ASP A 174 -5.15 7.99 -13.46
N GLU A 175 -4.33 8.75 -14.20
CA GLU A 175 -3.16 8.19 -14.89
C GLU A 175 -2.04 7.78 -13.94
N THR A 176 -1.88 8.46 -12.81
CA THR A 176 -0.84 8.15 -11.81
C THR A 176 -1.14 6.82 -11.13
N LEU A 177 -2.40 6.59 -10.77
CA LEU A 177 -2.88 5.34 -10.19
C LEU A 177 -2.69 4.17 -11.16
N LEU A 178 -3.10 4.34 -12.42
CA LEU A 178 -2.94 3.32 -13.45
C LEU A 178 -1.45 3.05 -13.73
N ALA A 179 -0.64 4.09 -13.90
CA ALA A 179 0.81 3.95 -14.12
C ALA A 179 1.48 3.13 -13.02
N PHE A 180 1.17 3.42 -11.76
CA PHE A 180 1.74 2.70 -10.62
C PHE A 180 1.33 1.22 -10.64
N ALA A 181 0.05 0.91 -10.90
CA ALA A 181 -0.43 -0.46 -10.91
C ALA A 181 0.17 -1.30 -12.04
N PHE A 182 0.28 -0.73 -13.25
CA PHE A 182 0.92 -1.39 -14.38
C PHE A 182 2.44 -1.60 -14.16
N ASP A 183 3.16 -0.59 -13.66
CA ASP A 183 4.58 -0.71 -13.30
C ASP A 183 4.81 -1.78 -12.22
N ALA A 184 3.93 -1.86 -11.22
CA ALA A 184 4.01 -2.88 -10.18
C ALA A 184 3.78 -4.30 -10.71
N ALA A 185 2.84 -4.48 -11.63
CA ALA A 185 2.56 -5.78 -12.27
C ALA A 185 3.69 -6.22 -13.20
N GLU A 186 4.21 -5.29 -14.01
CA GLU A 186 5.31 -5.53 -14.95
C GLU A 186 6.59 -5.95 -14.22
N ARG A 187 6.96 -5.26 -13.13
CA ARG A 187 8.13 -5.61 -12.31
C ARG A 187 8.02 -6.97 -11.64
N ARG A 188 6.81 -7.42 -11.35
CA ARG A 188 6.52 -8.75 -10.77
C ARG A 188 6.31 -9.82 -11.82
N ALA A 189 6.31 -9.46 -13.11
CA ALA A 189 5.96 -10.34 -14.22
C ALA A 189 4.65 -11.11 -13.96
N THR A 190 3.63 -10.40 -13.47
CA THR A 190 2.32 -10.97 -13.10
C THR A 190 1.17 -10.21 -13.77
N SER A 191 -0.03 -10.74 -13.65
CA SER A 191 -1.24 -10.11 -14.18
C SER A 191 -1.73 -8.97 -13.30
N LEU A 192 -2.44 -8.03 -13.92
CA LEU A 192 -3.13 -6.93 -13.26
C LEU A 192 -4.64 -7.20 -13.24
N ARG A 193 -5.20 -7.47 -12.06
CA ARG A 193 -6.64 -7.64 -11.84
C ARG A 193 -7.25 -6.29 -11.48
N VAL A 194 -8.07 -5.73 -12.37
CA VAL A 194 -8.73 -4.43 -12.17
C VAL A 194 -10.16 -4.64 -11.72
N VAL A 195 -10.46 -4.19 -10.50
CA VAL A 195 -11.76 -4.33 -9.85
C VAL A 195 -12.48 -2.99 -9.87
N HIS A 196 -13.66 -2.99 -10.49
CA HIS A 196 -14.56 -1.85 -10.53
C HIS A 196 -15.91 -2.25 -9.90
N GLY A 197 -16.27 -1.59 -8.80
CA GLY A 197 -17.56 -1.77 -8.13
C GLY A 197 -18.52 -0.64 -8.47
N TRP A 198 -19.70 -0.98 -8.98
CA TRP A 198 -20.74 -0.01 -9.34
C TRP A 198 -22.05 -0.29 -8.63
N ASN A 199 -22.81 0.77 -8.35
CA ASN A 199 -24.17 0.68 -7.83
C ASN A 199 -25.07 1.55 -8.71
N PRO A 200 -26.29 1.08 -9.06
CA PRO A 200 -27.23 1.88 -9.80
C PRO A 200 -27.60 3.13 -8.98
N PRO A 201 -27.88 4.25 -9.66
CA PRO A 201 -28.30 5.47 -8.98
C PRO A 201 -29.46 5.25 -7.99
N PRO A 202 -29.51 5.96 -6.85
CA PRO A 202 -30.44 5.68 -5.75
C PRO A 202 -31.92 5.67 -6.15
N TYR A 203 -32.30 6.39 -7.21
CA TYR A 203 -33.69 6.42 -7.69
C TYR A 203 -34.17 5.08 -8.26
N TYR A 204 -33.26 4.19 -8.68
CA TYR A 204 -33.60 2.81 -9.06
C TYR A 204 -33.96 1.93 -7.86
N ALA A 205 -33.48 2.28 -6.66
CA ALA A 205 -33.79 1.54 -5.42
C ALA A 205 -35.22 1.78 -4.91
N TYR A 206 -35.85 2.90 -5.30
CA TYR A 206 -37.15 3.32 -4.76
C TYR A 206 -38.32 3.25 -5.75
N GLY A 207 -38.08 3.04 -7.05
CA GLY A 207 -39.12 3.27 -8.07
C GLY A 207 -39.47 2.10 -8.98
N THR A 208 -38.61 1.08 -9.11
CA THR A 208 -38.79 0.03 -10.12
C THR A 208 -38.63 -1.36 -9.51
N PRO A 209 -39.55 -2.31 -9.78
CA PRO A 209 -39.26 -3.72 -9.49
C PRO A 209 -37.97 -4.09 -10.21
N ALA A 210 -37.10 -4.86 -9.53
CA ALA A 210 -35.81 -5.29 -10.08
C ALA A 210 -36.03 -5.89 -11.47
N ASN A 211 -35.68 -5.13 -12.52
CA ASN A 211 -35.82 -5.53 -13.90
C ASN A 211 -34.47 -6.16 -14.31
N PRO A 212 -34.40 -7.49 -14.50
CA PRO A 212 -33.14 -8.16 -14.81
C PRO A 212 -32.49 -7.65 -16.10
N ALA A 213 -33.29 -7.36 -17.13
CA ALA A 213 -32.78 -6.86 -18.41
C ALA A 213 -32.13 -5.46 -18.28
N LEU A 214 -32.66 -4.61 -17.40
CA LEU A 214 -32.06 -3.31 -17.12
C LEU A 214 -30.74 -3.47 -16.35
N HIS A 215 -30.69 -4.41 -15.39
CA HIS A 215 -29.48 -4.69 -14.63
C HIS A 215 -28.35 -5.23 -15.52
N GLU A 216 -28.67 -6.15 -16.43
CA GLU A 216 -27.72 -6.67 -17.43
C GLU A 216 -27.21 -5.56 -18.37
N ALA A 217 -28.09 -4.67 -18.84
CA ALA A 217 -27.70 -3.55 -19.69
C ALA A 217 -26.75 -2.58 -18.97
N LEU A 218 -27.01 -2.28 -17.69
CA LEU A 218 -26.11 -1.46 -16.87
C LEU A 218 -24.77 -2.16 -16.66
N ALA A 219 -24.78 -3.46 -16.33
CA ALA A 219 -23.57 -4.24 -16.14
C ALA A 219 -22.67 -4.24 -17.39
N LEU A 220 -23.27 -4.38 -18.57
CA LEU A 220 -22.56 -4.32 -19.84
C LEU A 220 -21.96 -2.93 -20.07
N SER A 221 -22.72 -1.87 -19.83
CA SER A 221 -22.24 -0.49 -19.96
C SER A 221 -21.03 -0.20 -19.04
N GLU A 222 -21.08 -0.64 -17.79
CA GLU A 222 -19.97 -0.46 -16.84
C GLU A 222 -18.74 -1.28 -17.23
N ALA A 223 -18.93 -2.49 -17.75
CA ALA A 223 -17.84 -3.30 -18.29
C ALA A 223 -17.21 -2.63 -19.53
N GLU A 224 -18.01 -2.09 -20.44
CA GLU A 224 -17.53 -1.35 -21.62
C GLU A 224 -16.75 -0.09 -21.21
N ALA A 225 -17.21 0.64 -20.20
CA ALA A 225 -16.50 1.80 -19.65
C ALA A 225 -15.12 1.41 -19.09
N LEU A 226 -15.07 0.34 -18.29
CA LEU A 226 -13.83 -0.22 -17.76
C LEU A 226 -12.85 -0.62 -18.88
N THR A 227 -13.33 -1.37 -19.87
CA THR A 227 -12.54 -1.77 -21.04
C THR A 227 -12.02 -0.54 -21.80
N GLY A 228 -12.86 0.49 -21.94
CA GLY A 228 -12.50 1.76 -22.57
C GLY A 228 -11.31 2.44 -21.91
N VAL A 229 -11.33 2.56 -20.57
CA VAL A 229 -10.24 3.16 -19.78
C VAL A 229 -8.95 2.35 -19.88
N LEU A 230 -9.03 1.01 -19.87
CA LEU A 230 -7.85 0.14 -19.84
C LEU A 230 -7.23 -0.11 -21.23
N ARG A 231 -7.97 0.12 -22.32
CA ARG A 231 -7.51 -0.09 -23.69
C ARG A 231 -6.18 0.62 -24.03
N PRO A 232 -5.97 1.92 -23.73
CA PRO A 232 -4.68 2.57 -23.99
C PRO A 232 -3.55 1.96 -23.16
N TRP A 233 -3.82 1.56 -21.91
CA TRP A 233 -2.81 0.98 -21.02
C TRP A 233 -2.37 -0.41 -21.43
N ARG A 234 -3.30 -1.26 -21.89
CA ARG A 234 -2.97 -2.57 -22.48
C ARG A 234 -2.07 -2.46 -23.70
N LYS A 235 -2.24 -1.41 -24.51
CA LYS A 235 -1.35 -1.16 -25.65
C LYS A 235 0.04 -0.71 -25.22
N LYS A 236 0.12 0.02 -24.10
CA LYS A 236 1.39 0.53 -23.54
C LYS A 236 2.17 -0.56 -22.80
N HIS A 237 1.48 -1.49 -22.15
CA HIS A 237 2.06 -2.60 -21.39
C HIS A 237 1.55 -3.94 -21.91
N PRO A 238 2.03 -4.40 -23.10
CA PRO A 238 1.53 -5.61 -23.75
C PRO A 238 1.88 -6.90 -22.99
N ASP A 239 2.93 -6.87 -22.17
CA ASP A 239 3.39 -8.03 -21.40
C ASP A 239 2.58 -8.25 -20.09
N VAL A 240 1.74 -7.28 -19.71
CA VAL A 240 0.87 -7.39 -18.54
C VAL A 240 -0.50 -7.89 -18.98
N GLU A 241 -0.83 -9.13 -18.60
CA GLU A 241 -2.19 -9.65 -18.74
C GLU A 241 -3.13 -8.87 -17.80
N VAL A 242 -4.19 -8.28 -18.36
CA VAL A 242 -5.14 -7.48 -17.57
C VAL A 242 -6.48 -8.21 -17.47
N VAL A 243 -6.86 -8.58 -16.25
CA VAL A 243 -8.14 -9.22 -15.92
C VAL A 243 -9.11 -8.14 -15.45
N GLU A 244 -10.22 -7.96 -16.15
CA GLU A 244 -11.25 -6.96 -15.84
C GLU A 244 -12.39 -7.56 -15.02
N GLU A 245 -12.71 -6.92 -13.89
CA GLU A 245 -13.84 -7.29 -13.05
C GLU A 245 -14.74 -6.09 -12.76
N SER A 246 -15.78 -5.93 -13.58
CA SER A 246 -16.91 -5.05 -13.26
C SER A 246 -17.94 -5.85 -12.44
N ARG A 247 -18.19 -5.41 -11.19
CA ARG A 247 -19.07 -6.10 -10.23
C ARG A 247 -20.10 -5.14 -9.65
N TYR A 248 -21.35 -5.59 -9.62
CA TYR A 248 -22.39 -4.89 -8.87
C TYR A 248 -22.09 -4.91 -7.36
N GLY A 249 -22.25 -3.77 -6.69
CA GLY A 249 -22.11 -3.64 -5.24
C GLY A 249 -20.98 -2.72 -4.81
N SER A 250 -20.56 -2.87 -3.55
CA SER A 250 -19.53 -2.01 -2.97
C SER A 250 -18.14 -2.34 -3.52
N ALA A 251 -17.48 -1.38 -4.16
CA ALA A 251 -16.10 -1.50 -4.60
C ALA A 251 -15.15 -1.87 -3.45
N ALA A 252 -15.41 -1.34 -2.24
CA ALA A 252 -14.63 -1.67 -1.05
C ALA A 252 -14.65 -3.17 -0.72
N VAL A 253 -15.83 -3.80 -0.81
CA VAL A 253 -15.99 -5.24 -0.53
C VAL A 253 -15.25 -6.05 -1.60
N HIS A 254 -15.49 -5.76 -2.87
CA HIS A 254 -14.88 -6.49 -3.98
C HIS A 254 -13.35 -6.41 -3.99
N VAL A 255 -12.78 -5.24 -3.68
CA VAL A 255 -11.32 -5.07 -3.61
C VAL A 255 -10.74 -5.79 -2.38
N VAL A 256 -11.43 -5.78 -1.24
CA VAL A 256 -11.01 -6.53 -0.04
C VAL A 256 -11.05 -8.03 -0.32
N ASP A 257 -12.09 -8.53 -0.98
CA ASP A 257 -12.20 -9.95 -1.33
C ASP A 257 -11.10 -10.35 -2.31
N ALA A 258 -10.84 -9.55 -3.35
CA ALA A 258 -9.77 -9.79 -4.30
C ALA A 258 -8.36 -9.74 -3.66
N SER A 259 -8.20 -9.04 -2.53
CA SER A 259 -6.90 -8.96 -1.83
C SER A 259 -6.37 -10.30 -1.34
N HIS A 260 -7.24 -11.29 -1.12
CA HIS A 260 -6.87 -12.63 -0.65
C HIS A 260 -5.96 -13.39 -1.62
N GLU A 261 -6.04 -13.02 -2.90
CA GLU A 261 -5.29 -13.64 -3.98
C GLU A 261 -4.29 -12.65 -4.58
N ALA A 262 -4.01 -11.52 -3.91
CA ALA A 262 -3.15 -10.47 -4.43
C ALA A 262 -1.73 -10.54 -3.86
N SER A 263 -0.72 -10.17 -4.65
CA SER A 263 0.62 -9.86 -4.14
C SER A 263 0.70 -8.42 -3.62
N LEU A 264 -0.11 -7.52 -4.19
CA LEU A 264 -0.19 -6.09 -3.85
C LEU A 264 -1.58 -5.58 -4.23
N VAL A 265 -2.21 -4.85 -3.32
CA VAL A 265 -3.45 -4.10 -3.62
C VAL A 265 -3.10 -2.63 -3.83
N VAL A 266 -3.54 -2.07 -4.94
CA VAL A 266 -3.35 -0.68 -5.31
C VAL A 266 -4.70 0.03 -5.25
N VAL A 267 -4.77 1.11 -4.48
CA VAL A 267 -5.94 1.98 -4.37
C VAL A 267 -5.52 3.43 -4.43
N GLY A 268 -6.41 4.26 -4.98
CA GLY A 268 -6.17 5.68 -5.09
C GLY A 268 -6.55 6.45 -3.82
N ARG A 269 -5.84 7.54 -3.56
CA ARG A 269 -6.26 8.59 -2.62
C ARG A 269 -6.34 9.93 -3.34
N ARG A 270 -7.55 10.45 -3.47
CA ARG A 270 -7.76 11.76 -4.10
C ARG A 270 -7.30 12.90 -3.19
N ILE A 271 -6.40 13.76 -3.67
CA ILE A 271 -5.84 14.90 -2.93
C ILE A 271 -6.87 16.05 -2.98
N ARG A 272 -7.90 15.96 -2.13
CA ARG A 272 -8.87 17.05 -2.00
C ARG A 272 -8.30 18.15 -1.10
N ARG A 273 -7.98 19.31 -1.68
CA ARG A 273 -7.70 20.56 -0.93
C ARG A 273 -9.03 21.16 -0.43
N SER A 274 -9.66 20.51 0.55
CA SER A 274 -10.88 21.00 1.20
C SER A 274 -10.54 21.66 2.54
N PRO A 275 -11.23 22.74 2.96
CA PRO A 275 -11.06 23.33 4.29
C PRO A 275 -11.45 22.39 5.45
N PHE A 276 -12.10 21.26 5.18
CA PHE A 276 -12.53 20.28 6.19
C PHE A 276 -11.55 19.13 6.43
N GLY A 277 -10.29 19.27 6.02
CA GLY A 277 -9.21 18.31 6.28
C GLY A 277 -9.02 17.24 5.21
N THR A 278 -8.06 16.36 5.46
CA THR A 278 -7.64 15.29 4.55
C THR A 278 -8.54 14.05 4.68
N HIS A 279 -9.18 13.63 3.59
CA HIS A 279 -9.96 12.39 3.54
C HIS A 279 -9.29 11.37 2.63
N ILE A 280 -9.20 10.11 3.09
CA ILE A 280 -8.59 9.02 2.30
C ILE A 280 -9.58 8.28 1.39
N GLY A 281 -10.89 8.55 1.52
CA GLY A 281 -11.96 7.86 0.80
C GLY A 281 -12.39 6.54 1.47
N HIS A 282 -13.65 6.15 1.31
CA HIS A 282 -14.23 5.00 2.01
C HIS A 282 -13.66 3.66 1.50
N VAL A 283 -13.38 3.54 0.20
CA VAL A 283 -12.75 2.34 -0.40
C VAL A 283 -11.35 2.14 0.17
N THR A 284 -10.49 3.14 0.07
CA THR A 284 -9.12 3.10 0.59
C THR A 284 -9.10 2.84 2.09
N HIS A 285 -9.99 3.47 2.87
CA HIS A 285 -10.13 3.17 4.28
C HIS A 285 -10.47 1.70 4.53
N ALA A 286 -11.51 1.15 3.89
CA ALA A 286 -11.88 -0.25 4.05
C ALA A 286 -10.76 -1.21 3.63
N VAL A 287 -10.10 -0.96 2.49
CA VAL A 287 -9.00 -1.78 1.99
C VAL A 287 -7.84 -1.79 2.98
N LEU A 288 -7.40 -0.63 3.47
CA LEU A 288 -6.32 -0.56 4.47
C LEU A 288 -6.65 -1.32 5.77
N HIS A 289 -7.93 -1.35 6.14
CA HIS A 289 -8.42 -2.02 7.35
C HIS A 289 -8.73 -3.52 7.16
N HIS A 290 -8.86 -4.04 5.93
CA HIS A 290 -9.35 -5.42 5.73
C HIS A 290 -8.53 -6.23 4.72
N ALA A 291 -7.83 -5.61 3.77
CA ALA A 291 -7.15 -6.32 2.68
C ALA A 291 -5.95 -7.15 3.11
N THR A 292 -5.89 -8.44 2.80
CA THR A 292 -4.86 -9.36 3.34
C THR A 292 -3.44 -9.12 2.86
N ALA A 293 -3.28 -8.70 1.61
CA ALA A 293 -2.00 -8.33 1.01
C ALA A 293 -1.53 -6.91 1.40
N PRO A 294 -0.24 -6.57 1.17
CA PRO A 294 0.24 -5.19 1.21
C PRO A 294 -0.64 -4.23 0.41
N VAL A 295 -0.86 -3.03 0.93
CA VAL A 295 -1.73 -2.03 0.28
C VAL A 295 -0.92 -0.79 -0.10
N ALA A 296 -0.77 -0.54 -1.39
CA ALA A 296 -0.26 0.70 -1.95
C ALA A 296 -1.39 1.73 -2.10
N VAL A 297 -1.25 2.85 -1.41
CA VAL A 297 -2.13 4.02 -1.55
C VAL A 297 -1.44 5.04 -2.42
N VAL A 298 -1.98 5.28 -3.61
CA VAL A 298 -1.41 6.19 -4.60
C VAL A 298 -2.14 7.53 -4.54
N PRO A 299 -1.48 8.62 -4.10
CA PRO A 299 -2.08 9.94 -4.10
C PRO A 299 -2.24 10.46 -5.55
N HIS A 300 -3.41 11.01 -5.87
CA HIS A 300 -3.75 11.54 -7.19
C HIS A 300 -4.80 12.65 -7.13
N ASP A 301 -5.08 13.34 -8.24
CA ASP A 301 -5.96 14.53 -8.28
C ASP A 301 -7.45 14.22 -8.54
#